data_AF-A0A9D6VCB7-F1
#
_entry.id   AF-A0A9D6VCB7-F1
#
_cell.length_a   1.000
_cell.length_b   1.000
_cell.length_c   1.000
_cell.angle_alpha   90.00
_cell.angle_beta   90.00
_cell.angle_gamma   90.00
#
_symmetry.space_group_name_H-M   'P 1'
#
loop_
_entity.id
_entity.type
_entity.pdbx_description
1 polymer ?
#
loop_
_entity_poly.entity_id
_entity_poly.type
_entity_poly.pdbx_seq_one_letter_code
_entity_poly.pdbx_strand_id
1 'polypeptide(L)'
;MYRIFLAIGLLIVLYFLVRRAVTAVTKIKGRSEPDRLPPGKNHMVQDPVCLVFVPRGTAITEEIGGQTYYFCSQSCAHKFQEKLAG
;
A
#
# COMPACT_ATOMS: atom_id res chain seq x y z
N MET A 1 14.70 -49.81 -17.58
CA MET A 1 14.74 -48.49 -18.25
C MET A 1 13.45 -47.68 -18.05
N TYR A 2 12.25 -48.24 -18.29
CA TYR A 2 10.97 -47.52 -18.11
C TYR A 2 10.63 -47.07 -16.66
N ARG A 3 11.10 -47.81 -15.65
CA ARG A 3 10.92 -47.46 -14.22
C ARG A 3 11.54 -46.09 -13.86
N ILE A 4 12.65 -45.72 -14.49
CA ILE A 4 13.33 -44.43 -14.27
C ILE A 4 12.55 -43.30 -14.96
N PHE A 5 12.08 -43.53 -16.19
CA PHE A 5 11.24 -42.56 -16.90
C PHE A 5 9.91 -42.31 -16.19
N LEU A 6 9.27 -43.35 -15.63
CA LEU A 6 8.08 -43.21 -14.79
C LEU A 6 8.35 -42.41 -13.51
N ALA A 7 9.48 -42.66 -12.84
CA ALA A 7 9.84 -41.95 -11.62
C ALA A 7 10.10 -40.46 -11.88
N ILE A 8 10.79 -40.12 -12.98
CA ILE A 8 11.04 -38.73 -13.38
C ILE A 8 9.73 -38.02 -13.74
N GLY A 9 8.85 -38.67 -14.52
CA GLY A 9 7.54 -38.13 -14.85
C GLY A 9 6.68 -37.86 -13.61
N LEU A 10 6.68 -38.79 -12.65
CA LEU A 10 5.96 -38.64 -11.38
C LEU A 10 6.52 -37.48 -10.54
N LEU A 11 7.84 -37.31 -10.46
CA LEU A 11 8.46 -36.19 -9.76
C LEU A 11 8.13 -34.84 -10.40
N ILE A 12 8.10 -34.75 -11.74
CA ILE A 12 7.75 -33.52 -12.46
C ILE A 12 6.28 -33.14 -12.21
N VAL A 13 5.37 -34.12 -12.29
CA VAL A 13 3.94 -33.91 -11.99
C VAL A 13 3.75 -33.45 -10.55
N LEU A 14 4.43 -34.11 -9.60
CA LEU A 14 4.34 -33.77 -8.18
C LEU A 14 4.90 -32.37 -7.90
N TYR A 15 6.04 -32.01 -8.52
CA TYR A 15 6.59 -30.65 -8.48
C TYR A 15 5.59 -29.61 -9.00
N PHE A 16 4.92 -29.89 -10.12
CA PHE A 16 3.96 -28.96 -10.70
C PHE A 16 2.69 -28.80 -9.84
N LEU A 17 2.21 -29.90 -9.24
CA LEU A 17 1.09 -29.88 -8.30
C LEU A 17 1.43 -29.10 -7.02
N VAL A 18 2.62 -29.32 -6.44
CA VAL A 18 3.11 -28.58 -5.28
C VAL A 18 3.27 -27.10 -5.61
N ARG A 19 3.88 -26.76 -6.75
CA ARG A 19 4.06 -25.36 -7.18
C ARG A 19 2.73 -24.65 -7.39
N ARG A 20 1.74 -25.32 -7.98
CA ARG A 20 0.38 -24.78 -8.13
C ARG A 20 -0.29 -24.57 -6.77
N ALA A 21 -0.20 -25.53 -5.86
CA ALA A 21 -0.77 -25.41 -4.52
C ALA A 21 -0.12 -24.27 -3.72
N VAL A 22 1.22 -24.16 -3.73
CA VAL A 22 1.95 -23.07 -3.06
C VAL A 22 1.55 -21.71 -3.64
N THR A 23 1.45 -21.58 -4.96
CA THR A 23 1.07 -20.32 -5.62
C THR A 23 -0.39 -19.93 -5.33
N ALA A 24 -1.28 -20.91 -5.19
CA ALA A 24 -2.66 -20.67 -4.80
C ALA A 24 -2.76 -20.24 -3.32
N VAL A 25 -2.04 -20.92 -2.43
CA VAL A 25 -2.04 -20.62 -0.99
C VAL A 25 -1.41 -19.27 -0.67
N THR A 26 -0.33 -18.88 -1.36
CA THR A 26 0.28 -17.54 -1.19
C THR A 26 -0.66 -16.42 -1.62
N LYS A 27 -1.48 -16.64 -2.66
CA LYS A 27 -2.48 -15.66 -3.12
C LYS A 27 -3.66 -15.52 -2.14
N ILE A 28 -4.04 -16.60 -1.45
CA ILE A 28 -5.13 -16.59 -0.46
C ILE A 28 -4.71 -15.84 0.81
N LYS A 29 -3.46 -15.99 1.26
CA LYS A 29 -2.97 -15.30 2.46
C LYS A 29 -2.86 -13.77 2.29
N GLY A 30 -2.69 -13.29 1.05
CA GLY A 30 -2.67 -11.86 0.71
C GLY A 30 -4.05 -11.20 0.59
N ARG A 31 -5.16 -11.92 0.82
CA ARG A 31 -6.54 -11.39 0.73
C ARG A 31 -7.22 -11.24 2.09
N SER A 32 -6.44 -11.16 3.16
CA SER A 32 -6.94 -10.91 4.51
C SER A 32 -6.81 -9.44 4.88
N GLU A 33 -7.56 -8.57 4.19
CA GLU A 33 -8.08 -7.37 4.84
C GLU A 33 -9.41 -7.03 4.14
N PRO A 34 -10.57 -7.20 4.81
CA PRO A 34 -11.78 -6.56 4.36
C PRO A 34 -11.60 -5.08 4.66
N ASP A 35 -11.14 -4.34 3.66
CA ASP A 35 -11.08 -2.88 3.65
C ASP A 35 -12.51 -2.32 3.80
N ARG A 36 -13.00 -2.32 5.04
CA ARG A 36 -14.19 -1.58 5.50
C ARG A 36 -13.78 -0.24 6.09
N LEU A 37 -12.61 0.29 5.72
CA LEU A 37 -12.27 1.67 5.95
C LEU A 37 -12.46 2.40 4.63
N PRO A 38 -13.23 3.51 4.56
CA PRO A 38 -13.28 4.36 3.39
C PRO A 38 -11.87 4.55 2.78
N PRO A 39 -11.73 4.59 1.45
CA PRO A 39 -10.46 4.57 0.70
C PRO A 39 -9.53 5.80 0.91
N GLY A 40 -9.56 6.42 2.09
CA GLY A 40 -8.74 7.56 2.48
C GLY A 40 -8.13 7.48 3.89
N LYS A 41 -8.31 6.37 4.63
CA LYS A 41 -7.76 6.27 6.01
C LYS A 41 -6.34 5.74 6.09
N ASN A 42 -5.92 4.94 5.11
CA ASN A 42 -4.58 4.32 5.10
C ASN A 42 -3.55 5.12 4.30
N HIS A 43 -3.96 6.20 3.63
CA HIS A 43 -3.04 7.09 2.95
C HIS A 43 -2.56 8.13 3.96
N MET A 44 -1.39 7.87 4.56
CA MET A 44 -0.71 8.87 5.38
C MET A 44 0.00 9.85 4.45
N VAL A 45 -0.22 11.13 4.66
CA VAL A 45 0.44 12.23 3.96
C VAL A 45 1.30 12.99 4.95
N GLN A 46 2.46 13.44 4.50
CA GLN A 46 3.39 14.19 5.35
C GLN A 46 3.08 15.69 5.27
N ASP A 47 2.96 16.33 6.43
CA ASP A 47 2.85 17.79 6.53
C ASP A 47 4.19 18.46 6.18
N PRO A 48 4.25 19.41 5.23
CA PRO A 48 5.49 20.08 4.83
C PRO A 48 6.06 21.05 5.89
N VAL A 49 5.30 21.41 6.93
CA VAL A 49 5.73 22.34 7.99
C VAL A 49 6.35 21.60 9.16
N CYS A 50 5.64 20.60 9.71
CA CYS A 50 6.06 19.88 10.90
C CYS A 50 6.57 18.47 10.63
N LEU A 51 6.53 18.00 9.38
CA LEU A 51 7.00 16.68 8.93
C LEU A 51 6.28 15.50 9.58
N VAL A 52 5.12 15.75 10.21
CA VAL A 52 4.29 14.74 10.84
C VAL A 52 3.45 14.03 9.78
N PHE A 53 3.35 12.72 9.89
CA PHE A 53 2.45 11.91 9.05
C PHE A 53 1.03 11.96 9.60
N VAL A 54 0.11 12.45 8.79
CA VAL A 54 -1.31 12.52 9.13
C VAL A 54 -2.16 11.73 8.14
N PRO A 55 -3.25 11.09 8.59
CA PRO A 55 -4.17 10.41 7.68
C PRO A 55 -4.82 11.43 6.74
N ARG A 56 -4.80 11.18 5.43
CA ARG A 56 -5.38 12.06 4.41
C ARG A 56 -6.87 12.36 4.67
N GLY A 57 -7.61 11.39 5.22
CA GLY A 57 -9.02 11.57 5.57
C GLY A 57 -9.30 12.54 6.73
N THR A 58 -8.29 12.88 7.54
CA THR A 58 -8.41 13.83 8.67
C THR A 58 -7.51 15.07 8.52
N ALA A 59 -6.70 15.12 7.46
CA ALA A 59 -5.78 16.22 7.23
C ALA A 59 -6.51 17.46 6.72
N ILE A 60 -6.04 18.64 7.13
CA ILE A 60 -6.49 19.92 6.57
C ILE A 60 -5.89 20.03 5.17
N THR A 61 -6.73 20.27 4.17
CA THR A 61 -6.31 20.33 2.77
C THR A 61 -6.46 21.76 2.27
N GLU A 62 -5.39 22.33 1.71
CA GLU A 62 -5.39 23.67 1.12
C GLU A 62 -4.76 23.62 -0.27
N GLU A 63 -5.26 24.46 -1.17
CA GLU A 63 -4.71 24.60 -2.51
C GLU A 63 -3.88 25.88 -2.60
N ILE A 64 -2.57 25.73 -2.85
CA ILE A 64 -1.64 26.86 -2.90
C ILE A 64 -0.80 26.74 -4.17
N GLY A 65 -0.92 27.74 -5.06
CA GLY A 65 -0.20 27.75 -6.33
C GLY A 65 -0.57 26.59 -7.29
N GLY A 66 -1.81 26.09 -7.22
CA GLY A 66 -2.28 24.96 -8.03
C GLY A 66 -1.83 23.59 -7.53
N GLN A 67 -1.17 23.52 -6.37
CA GLN A 67 -0.79 22.28 -5.71
C GLN A 67 -1.62 22.10 -4.43
N THR A 68 -2.20 20.92 -4.26
CA THR A 68 -2.92 20.56 -3.03
C THR A 68 -1.93 20.09 -1.96
N TYR A 69 -1.90 20.80 -0.83
CA TYR A 69 -1.10 20.45 0.34
C TYR A 69 -1.96 19.93 1.47
N TYR A 70 -1.38 19.04 2.28
CA TYR A 70 -2.04 18.43 3.42
C TYR A 70 -1.30 18.81 4.70
N PHE A 71 -2.04 19.29 5.69
CA PHE A 71 -1.53 19.77 6.96
C PHE A 71 -2.16 19.03 8.12
N CYS A 72 -1.40 18.87 9.20
CA CYS A 72 -1.90 18.29 10.43
C CYS A 72 -2.87 19.21 11.19
N SER A 73 -2.79 20.53 10.97
CA SER A 73 -3.59 21.53 11.66
C SER A 73 -3.65 22.84 10.87
N GLN A 74 -4.63 23.69 11.20
CA GLN A 74 -4.77 25.04 10.60
C GLN A 74 -3.55 25.93 10.85
N SER A 75 -2.86 25.75 11.98
CA SER A 75 -1.65 26.54 12.29
C SER A 75 -0.49 26.18 11.36
N CYS A 76 -0.35 24.92 10.95
CA CYS A 76 0.61 24.52 9.92
C CYS A 76 0.24 25.10 8.55
N ALA A 77 -1.03 25.07 8.17
CA ALA A 77 -1.48 25.68 6.92
C ALA A 77 -1.15 27.19 6.86
N HIS A 78 -1.44 27.93 7.94
CA HIS A 78 -1.11 29.36 8.02
C HIS A 78 0.40 29.61 7.92
N LYS A 79 1.21 28.88 8.69
CA LYS A 79 2.68 28.99 8.63
C LYS A 79 3.23 28.69 7.24
N PHE A 80 2.62 27.76 6.53
CA PHE A 80 3.01 27.43 5.16
C PHE A 80 2.66 28.55 4.18
N GLN A 81 1.48 29.17 4.32
CA GLN A 81 1.10 30.34 3.54
C GLN A 81 2.02 31.53 3.80
N GLU A 82 2.35 31.83 5.05
CA GLU A 82 3.31 32.90 5.40
C GLU A 82 4.68 32.66 4.75
N LYS A 83 5.17 31.41 4.76
CA LYS A 83 6.45 31.05 4.12
C LYS A 83 6.44 31.18 2.59
N LEU A 84 5.27 31.10 1.95
CA LEU A 84 5.12 31.21 0.50
C LEU A 84 4.81 32.64 0.03
N ALA A 85 4.28 33.48 0.92
CA ALA A 85 4.00 34.89 0.64
C ALA A 85 5.21 35.81 0.87
N GLY A 86 6.28 35.28 1.47
CA GLY A 86 7.54 35.98 1.75
C GLY A 86 8.61 35.83 0.67
#